data_AF-A0A1S4DJK6-F1
#
_entry.id   AF-A0A1S4DJK6-F1
#
_cell.length_a   1.000
_cell.length_b   1.000
_cell.length_c   1.000
_cell.angle_alpha   90.00
_cell.angle_beta   90.00
_cell.angle_gamma   90.00
#
_symmetry.space_group_name_H-M   'P 1'
#
loop_
_entity.id
_entity.type
_entity.pdbx_description
1 polymer ?
#
loop_
_entity_poly.entity_id
_entity_poly.type
_entity_poly.pdbx_seq_one_letter_code
_entity_poly.pdbx_strand_id
1 'polypeptide(L)'
;MSSVVTEVAALLKRRCSAGKRKPRFFKRRVKLKAKRRSKKAVGVKGEEGLIPLVKKYWVQRYDLFLRYDEGIKMDEEGWFSVTPEQIAVRHAARCGGGVVIDAFAGVGGNAIQFATMCHHVIAIDIDPRKVALAFENAKVYGVEERIDFIVGDFFQLAPSLKGNVVFLSPPWGGPAYMANETFTLDLLKPKNGYSLFQVAQSITPNVIMYLPRNVDLQQVEELSWLSSPPMKVEIEENMLHGRLKSITAYFGDIAF
;
A
#
# COMPACT_ATOMS: atom_id res chain seq x y z
N MET A 1 7.00 11.80 44.12
CA MET A 1 7.95 12.94 44.15
C MET A 1 8.98 12.64 43.08
N SER A 2 8.68 12.91 41.80
CA SER A 2 8.76 14.22 41.15
C SER A 2 10.17 14.81 41.26
N SER A 3 10.94 14.76 40.15
CA SER A 3 11.99 15.74 39.78
C SER A 3 13.03 15.18 38.79
N VAL A 4 12.62 14.55 37.68
CA VAL A 4 13.55 14.33 36.52
C VAL A 4 12.87 14.60 35.16
N VAL A 5 11.67 15.21 35.17
CA VAL A 5 10.95 15.59 33.93
C VAL A 5 10.79 17.11 33.89
N THR A 6 11.88 17.89 34.00
CA THR A 6 11.83 19.35 33.81
C THR A 6 13.19 19.99 33.50
N GLU A 7 14.01 19.45 32.58
CA GLU A 7 15.31 20.09 32.29
C GLU A 7 15.79 20.04 30.83
N VAL A 8 14.87 20.17 29.86
CA VAL A 8 15.24 20.41 28.44
C VAL A 8 14.48 21.60 27.81
N ALA A 9 13.53 22.23 28.51
CA ALA A 9 12.72 23.34 27.99
C ALA A 9 13.33 24.75 28.15
N ALA A 10 14.59 24.88 28.58
CA ALA A 10 15.16 26.18 29.01
C ALA A 10 16.19 26.81 28.05
N LEU A 11 16.41 26.28 26.84
CA LEU A 11 17.50 26.73 25.96
C LEU A 11 17.13 27.62 24.76
N LEU A 12 15.93 28.23 24.74
CA LEU A 12 15.53 29.16 23.66
C LEU A 12 14.89 30.48 24.14
N LYS A 13 15.24 30.96 25.33
CA LYS A 13 14.91 32.32 25.76
C LYS A 13 16.10 33.00 26.41
N ARG A 14 16.90 33.73 25.61
CA ARG A 14 17.62 34.97 25.95
C ARG A 14 18.61 35.36 24.85
N ARG A 15 18.17 36.19 23.91
CA ARG A 15 18.97 37.35 23.42
C ARG A 15 17.99 38.51 23.17
N CYS A 16 18.11 39.53 24.01
CA CYS A 16 17.35 40.78 23.93
C CYS A 16 18.01 41.79 22.99
N SER A 17 17.16 42.49 22.25
CA SER A 17 17.13 43.91 21.89
C SER A 17 18.35 44.63 21.31
N ALA A 18 18.17 45.20 20.11
CA ALA A 18 18.50 46.60 19.81
C ALA A 18 17.69 47.14 18.61
N GLY A 19 17.13 48.35 18.73
CA GLY A 19 16.99 49.32 17.61
C GLY A 19 15.68 49.41 16.82
N LYS A 20 14.78 50.34 17.20
CA LYS A 20 13.60 50.79 16.43
C LYS A 20 13.95 51.95 15.47
N ARG A 21 13.49 51.90 14.21
CA ARG A 21 13.00 53.08 13.44
C ARG A 21 11.90 52.64 12.44
N LYS A 22 10.72 53.27 12.50
CA LYS A 22 9.56 53.03 11.61
C LYS A 22 9.51 54.11 10.52
N PRO A 23 9.35 53.78 9.22
CA PRO A 23 8.99 54.77 8.21
C PRO A 23 7.47 55.00 8.20
N ARG A 24 7.07 56.27 8.15
CA ARG A 24 5.70 56.72 7.86
C ARG A 24 5.46 56.65 6.36
N PHE A 25 4.40 55.98 5.91
CA PHE A 25 3.85 56.18 4.57
C PHE A 25 2.33 56.33 4.61
N PHE A 26 1.88 57.37 3.89
CA PHE A 26 0.52 57.89 3.77
C PHE A 26 -0.49 56.85 3.28
N LYS A 27 -1.66 56.75 3.94
CA LYS A 27 -2.81 56.00 3.43
C LYS A 27 -3.51 56.81 2.33
N ARG A 28 -3.34 56.42 1.07
CA ARG A 28 -4.18 56.88 -0.04
C ARG A 28 -5.14 55.75 -0.43
N ARG A 29 -6.45 55.99 -0.26
CA ARG A 29 -7.52 55.00 -0.49
C ARG A 29 -7.82 54.94 -1.99
N VAL A 30 -7.36 53.90 -2.68
CA VAL A 30 -7.69 53.65 -4.10
C VAL A 30 -8.82 52.61 -4.17
N LYS A 31 -9.98 53.00 -4.71
CA LYS A 31 -11.09 52.09 -5.03
C LYS A 31 -10.75 51.38 -6.35
N LEU A 32 -10.42 50.08 -6.28
CA LEU A 32 -10.30 49.22 -7.46
C LEU A 32 -11.59 48.40 -7.61
N LYS A 33 -12.36 48.69 -8.67
CA LYS A 33 -13.55 47.95 -9.09
C LYS A 33 -13.15 46.54 -9.54
N ALA A 34 -13.76 45.51 -8.95
CA ALA A 34 -13.59 44.12 -9.36
C ALA A 34 -14.21 43.90 -10.76
N LYS A 35 -13.37 43.68 -11.77
CA LYS A 35 -13.79 43.20 -13.10
C LYS A 35 -13.74 41.67 -13.08
N ARG A 36 -14.91 41.02 -13.10
CA ARG A 36 -15.03 39.56 -13.29
C ARG A 36 -14.38 39.17 -14.62
N ARG A 37 -13.20 38.54 -14.56
CA ARG A 37 -12.65 37.79 -15.70
C ARG A 37 -13.27 36.40 -15.67
N SER A 38 -14.05 36.08 -16.70
CA SER A 38 -14.51 34.72 -16.98
C SER A 38 -13.28 33.82 -17.12
N LYS A 39 -13.13 32.85 -16.21
CA LYS A 39 -12.15 31.78 -16.36
C LYS A 39 -12.67 30.88 -17.50
N LYS A 40 -12.08 31.03 -18.68
CA LYS A 40 -12.21 30.04 -19.74
C LYS A 40 -11.63 28.74 -19.18
N ALA A 41 -12.47 27.74 -18.99
CA ALA A 41 -12.04 26.40 -18.62
C ALA A 41 -11.07 25.92 -19.71
N VAL A 42 -9.81 25.74 -19.36
CA VAL A 42 -8.90 24.94 -20.16
C VAL A 42 -9.37 23.50 -19.92
N GLY A 43 -10.03 22.93 -20.91
CA GLY A 43 -10.52 21.55 -20.86
C GLY A 43 -9.34 20.61 -20.66
N VAL A 44 -9.36 19.88 -19.55
CA VAL A 44 -8.49 18.72 -19.35
C VAL A 44 -8.94 17.68 -20.37
N LYS A 45 -8.11 17.41 -21.38
CA LYS A 45 -8.26 16.22 -22.24
C LYS A 45 -7.96 15.00 -21.37
N GLY A 46 -8.99 14.37 -20.81
CA GLY A 46 -8.82 13.13 -20.02
C GLY A 46 -10.08 12.31 -19.80
N GLU A 47 -11.23 12.69 -20.37
CA GLU A 47 -12.52 12.03 -20.06
C GLU A 47 -13.03 11.11 -21.18
N GLU A 48 -12.45 11.14 -22.38
CA GLU A 48 -12.87 10.26 -23.48
C GLU A 48 -12.14 8.91 -23.38
N GLY A 49 -12.86 7.87 -22.93
CA GLY A 49 -12.42 6.47 -23.07
C GLY A 49 -12.28 5.64 -21.78
N LEU A 50 -12.55 6.19 -20.59
CA LEU A 50 -12.51 5.40 -19.36
C LEU A 50 -13.74 4.49 -19.24
N ILE A 51 -13.51 3.18 -19.18
CA ILE A 51 -14.55 2.17 -18.94
C ILE A 51 -15.26 2.51 -17.61
N PRO A 52 -16.60 2.46 -17.52
CA PRO A 52 -17.34 2.79 -16.30
C PRO A 52 -16.83 2.08 -15.03
N LEU A 53 -16.34 0.83 -15.18
CA LEU A 53 -15.78 0.03 -14.10
C LEU A 53 -14.54 0.67 -13.46
N VAL A 54 -13.72 1.37 -14.25
CA VAL A 54 -12.46 1.99 -13.84
C VAL A 54 -12.66 3.40 -13.30
N LYS A 55 -13.74 4.10 -13.70
CA LYS A 55 -13.97 5.51 -13.35
C LYS A 55 -13.87 5.81 -11.85
N LYS A 56 -14.39 4.92 -11.00
CA LYS A 56 -14.32 5.08 -9.54
C LYS A 56 -12.90 4.94 -8.98
N TYR A 57 -12.02 4.18 -9.64
CA TYR A 57 -10.63 3.99 -9.26
C TYR A 57 -9.75 5.13 -9.81
N TRP A 58 -10.03 5.59 -11.03
CA TRP A 58 -9.34 6.72 -11.65
C TRP A 58 -9.38 8.00 -10.80
N VAL A 59 -10.52 8.31 -10.17
CA VAL A 59 -10.64 9.48 -9.28
C VAL A 59 -9.82 9.34 -8.01
N GLN A 60 -9.46 8.11 -7.62
CA GLN A 60 -8.62 7.75 -6.49
C GLN A 60 -7.18 7.41 -6.92
N ARG A 61 -6.77 7.70 -8.16
CA ARG A 61 -5.47 7.26 -8.69
C ARG A 61 -4.26 7.69 -7.84
N TYR A 62 -4.33 8.85 -7.17
CA TYR A 62 -3.28 9.30 -6.25
C TYR A 62 -3.30 8.58 -4.89
N ASP A 63 -4.43 7.99 -4.49
CA ASP A 63 -4.46 7.06 -3.35
C ASP A 63 -3.83 5.71 -3.73
N LEU A 64 -3.88 5.33 -5.00
CA LEU A 64 -3.29 4.08 -5.53
C LEU A 64 -1.79 4.21 -5.76
N PHE A 65 -1.37 5.29 -6.41
CA PHE A 65 0.03 5.68 -6.59
C PHE A 65 0.17 7.19 -6.47
N LEU A 66 0.92 7.67 -5.48
CA LEU A 66 1.20 9.10 -5.27
C LEU A 66 1.88 9.71 -6.51
N ARG A 67 2.74 8.95 -7.18
CA ARG A 67 3.51 9.37 -8.37
C ARG A 67 2.80 9.00 -9.68
N TYR A 68 1.46 8.89 -9.68
CA TYR A 68 0.69 8.43 -10.84
C TYR A 68 1.04 9.16 -12.14
N ASP A 69 1.10 10.49 -12.11
CA ASP A 69 1.35 11.33 -13.29
C ASP A 69 2.81 11.29 -13.78
N GLU A 70 3.71 10.59 -13.08
CA GLU A 70 5.12 10.44 -13.45
C GLU A 70 5.38 9.24 -14.37
N GLY A 71 4.32 8.58 -14.84
CA GLY A 71 4.40 7.51 -15.84
C GLY A 71 3.93 6.15 -15.37
N ILE A 72 3.11 6.08 -14.31
CA ILE A 72 2.54 4.82 -13.82
C ILE A 72 1.66 4.18 -14.89
N LYS A 73 1.87 2.88 -15.09
CA LYS A 73 1.14 2.05 -16.04
C LYS A 73 0.22 1.09 -15.29
N MET A 74 -1.02 1.02 -15.76
CA MET A 74 -2.08 0.21 -15.17
C MET A 74 -2.85 -0.52 -16.28
N ASP A 75 -3.19 -1.77 -16.05
CA ASP A 75 -4.22 -2.47 -16.83
C ASP A 75 -5.57 -2.44 -16.09
N GLU A 76 -6.61 -3.01 -16.71
CA GLU A 76 -7.97 -2.99 -16.15
C GLU A 76 -8.04 -3.60 -14.75
N GLU A 77 -7.37 -4.72 -14.53
CA GLU A 77 -7.36 -5.39 -13.23
C GLU A 77 -6.51 -4.64 -12.19
N GLY A 78 -5.38 -4.06 -12.59
CA GLY A 78 -4.55 -3.26 -11.69
C GLY A 78 -5.37 -2.18 -10.98
N TRP A 79 -6.33 -1.55 -11.66
CA TRP A 79 -7.17 -0.50 -11.08
C TRP A 79 -7.96 -0.93 -9.86
N PHE A 80 -8.42 -2.19 -9.81
CA PHE A 80 -9.23 -2.69 -8.71
C PHE A 80 -8.49 -3.63 -7.76
N SER A 81 -7.32 -4.14 -8.16
CA SER A 81 -6.51 -5.06 -7.37
C SER A 81 -5.31 -4.40 -6.68
N VAL A 82 -4.81 -3.25 -7.16
CA VAL A 82 -3.66 -2.60 -6.52
C VAL A 82 -4.01 -2.10 -5.13
N THR A 83 -3.15 -2.43 -4.16
CA THR A 83 -3.26 -1.91 -2.79
C THR A 83 -3.00 -0.41 -2.79
N PRO A 84 -3.88 0.41 -2.17
CA PRO A 84 -3.60 1.83 -1.99
C PRO A 84 -2.23 2.08 -1.34
N GLU A 85 -1.47 3.05 -1.85
CA GLU A 85 -0.06 3.25 -1.51
C GLU A 85 0.16 3.39 -0.01
N GLN A 86 -0.70 4.15 0.68
CA GLN A 86 -0.60 4.34 2.13
C GLN A 86 -0.74 3.02 2.92
N ILE A 87 -1.54 2.07 2.43
CA ILE A 87 -1.68 0.76 3.05
C ILE A 87 -0.43 -0.09 2.77
N ALA A 88 0.06 -0.09 1.52
CA ALA A 88 1.28 -0.80 1.14
C ALA A 88 2.51 -0.33 1.92
N VAL A 89 2.61 0.98 2.20
CA VAL A 89 3.63 1.57 3.08
C VAL A 89 3.56 1.00 4.50
N ARG A 90 2.36 0.78 5.06
CA ARG A 90 2.21 0.16 6.38
C ARG A 90 2.64 -1.31 6.38
N HIS A 91 2.29 -2.07 5.33
CA HIS A 91 2.78 -3.44 5.18
C HIS A 91 4.31 -3.47 5.17
N ALA A 92 4.94 -2.59 4.40
CA ALA A 92 6.40 -2.53 4.29
C ALA A 92 7.09 -2.18 5.61
N ALA A 93 6.50 -1.27 6.40
CA ALA A 93 7.03 -0.90 7.70
C ALA A 93 7.05 -2.07 8.71
N ARG A 94 6.19 -3.08 8.53
CA ARG A 94 6.13 -4.27 9.39
C ARG A 94 7.19 -5.32 9.05
N CYS A 95 7.80 -5.27 7.87
CA CYS A 95 8.72 -6.32 7.42
C CYS A 95 10.09 -6.30 8.12
N GLY A 96 10.44 -5.24 8.86
CA GLY A 96 11.65 -5.12 9.70
C GLY A 96 13.01 -5.11 8.95
N GLY A 97 13.09 -5.77 7.80
CA GLY A 97 14.25 -5.88 6.92
C GLY A 97 14.41 -7.29 6.32
N GLY A 98 15.23 -7.40 5.28
CA GLY A 98 15.59 -8.69 4.64
C GLY A 98 14.98 -8.84 3.25
N VAL A 99 14.73 -10.10 2.86
CA VAL A 99 14.10 -10.46 1.57
C VAL A 99 12.60 -10.64 1.76
N VAL A 100 11.79 -9.87 1.04
CA VAL A 100 10.33 -10.01 1.00
C VAL A 100 9.92 -10.70 -0.29
N ILE A 101 9.07 -11.71 -0.20
CA ILE A 101 8.47 -12.38 -1.36
C ILE A 101 7.06 -11.83 -1.54
N ASP A 102 6.83 -11.04 -2.59
CA ASP A 102 5.49 -10.66 -3.02
C ASP A 102 4.97 -11.73 -3.99
N ALA A 103 4.11 -12.62 -3.48
CA ALA A 103 3.68 -13.82 -4.19
C ALA A 103 2.70 -13.56 -5.34
N PHE A 104 2.06 -12.39 -5.37
CA PHE A 104 1.03 -11.98 -6.34
C PHE A 104 1.17 -10.49 -6.64
N ALA A 105 2.30 -10.12 -7.24
CA ALA A 105 2.78 -8.75 -7.31
C ALA A 105 1.87 -7.80 -8.11
N GLY A 106 1.09 -8.32 -9.06
CA GLY A 106 0.23 -7.53 -9.93
C GLY A 106 1.03 -6.43 -10.63
N VAL A 107 0.55 -5.18 -10.51
CA VAL A 107 1.21 -4.00 -11.08
C VAL A 107 2.30 -3.40 -10.16
N GLY A 108 2.70 -4.10 -9.11
CA GLY A 108 3.84 -3.76 -8.26
C GLY A 108 3.55 -2.86 -7.06
N GLY A 109 2.28 -2.62 -6.71
CA GLY A 109 1.91 -1.70 -5.62
C GLY A 109 2.62 -1.98 -4.29
N ASN A 110 2.56 -3.24 -3.81
CA ASN A 110 3.24 -3.63 -2.56
C ASN A 110 4.74 -3.84 -2.78
N ALA A 111 5.15 -4.56 -3.83
CA ALA A 111 6.56 -4.76 -4.19
C ALA A 111 7.38 -3.45 -4.19
N ILE A 112 6.84 -2.36 -4.74
CA ILE A 112 7.49 -1.05 -4.75
C ILE A 112 7.71 -0.54 -3.33
N GLN A 113 6.69 -0.59 -2.45
CA GLN A 113 6.82 -0.12 -1.08
C GLN A 113 7.70 -1.05 -0.23
N PHE A 114 7.71 -2.35 -0.51
CA PHE A 114 8.70 -3.24 0.09
C PHE A 114 10.10 -2.85 -0.32
N ALA A 115 10.36 -2.52 -1.58
CA ALA A 115 11.69 -2.14 -2.06
C ALA A 115 12.19 -0.78 -1.56
N THR A 116 11.28 0.13 -1.20
CA THR A 116 11.65 1.42 -0.58
C THR A 116 12.13 1.26 0.87
N MET A 117 11.66 0.23 1.59
CA MET A 117 11.95 0.03 3.02
C MET A 117 12.83 -1.19 3.34
N CYS A 118 12.69 -2.27 2.58
CA CYS A 118 13.39 -3.54 2.78
C CYS A 118 14.66 -3.61 1.94
N HIS A 119 15.44 -4.67 2.16
CA HIS A 119 16.72 -4.84 1.47
C HIS A 119 16.54 -5.35 0.04
N HIS A 120 15.64 -6.32 -0.17
CA HIS A 120 15.41 -6.94 -1.48
C HIS A 120 14.01 -7.52 -1.58
N VAL A 121 13.44 -7.54 -2.77
CA VAL A 121 12.10 -8.09 -3.03
C VAL A 121 12.17 -9.11 -4.16
N ILE A 122 11.45 -10.22 -3.99
CA ILE A 122 11.14 -11.17 -5.07
C ILE A 122 9.67 -10.96 -5.42
N ALA A 123 9.40 -10.35 -6.57
CA ALA A 123 8.05 -10.04 -7.02
C ALA A 123 7.59 -11.04 -8.09
N ILE A 124 6.60 -11.87 -7.74
CA ILE A 124 6.11 -12.96 -8.57
C ILE A 124 4.71 -12.62 -9.07
N ASP A 125 4.48 -12.78 -10.36
CA ASP A 125 3.13 -12.83 -10.92
C ASP A 125 3.08 -13.85 -12.06
N ILE A 126 1.92 -14.51 -12.22
CA ILE A 126 1.74 -15.51 -13.27
C ILE A 126 1.55 -14.87 -14.65
N ASP A 127 1.04 -13.63 -14.71
CA ASP A 127 0.85 -12.91 -15.96
C ASP A 127 2.11 -12.08 -16.30
N PRO A 128 2.81 -12.38 -17.42
CA PRO A 128 4.00 -11.63 -17.82
C PRO A 128 3.73 -10.14 -18.03
N ARG A 129 2.50 -9.74 -18.37
CA ARG A 129 2.13 -8.33 -18.52
C ARG A 129 2.11 -7.61 -17.19
N LYS A 130 1.68 -8.27 -16.10
CA LYS A 130 1.71 -7.72 -14.74
C LYS A 130 3.13 -7.45 -14.30
N VAL A 131 4.02 -8.43 -14.50
CA VAL A 131 5.45 -8.30 -14.21
C VAL A 131 6.08 -7.14 -14.99
N ALA A 132 5.78 -7.01 -16.29
CA ALA A 132 6.27 -5.89 -17.09
C ALA A 132 5.75 -4.51 -16.60
N LEU A 133 4.48 -4.43 -16.18
CA LEU A 133 3.91 -3.22 -15.59
C LEU A 133 4.57 -2.90 -14.25
N ALA A 134 4.76 -3.89 -13.38
CA ALA A 134 5.41 -3.75 -12.08
C ALA A 134 6.85 -3.24 -12.22
N PHE A 135 7.61 -3.77 -13.18
CA PHE A 135 8.96 -3.30 -13.48
C PHE A 135 8.99 -1.83 -13.91
N GLU A 136 8.11 -1.44 -14.84
CA GLU A 136 8.03 -0.06 -15.31
C GLU A 136 7.56 0.90 -14.21
N ASN A 137 6.64 0.46 -13.35
CA ASN A 137 6.19 1.25 -12.19
C ASN A 137 7.31 1.37 -11.15
N ALA A 138 8.12 0.33 -10.93
CA ALA A 138 9.25 0.39 -10.02
C ALA A 138 10.33 1.39 -10.47
N LYS A 139 10.55 1.55 -11.78
CA LYS A 139 11.43 2.60 -12.34
C LYS A 139 10.95 4.00 -12.02
N VAL A 140 9.63 4.23 -12.05
CA VAL A 140 9.07 5.53 -11.64
C VAL A 140 9.49 5.83 -10.20
N TYR A 141 9.45 4.83 -9.31
CA TYR A 141 9.86 4.96 -7.91
C TYR A 141 11.38 4.87 -7.68
N GLY A 142 12.17 4.47 -8.67
CA GLY A 142 13.63 4.35 -8.59
C GLY A 142 14.11 3.19 -7.71
N VAL A 143 13.35 2.10 -7.68
CA VAL A 143 13.61 0.92 -6.82
C VAL A 143 13.70 -0.39 -7.60
N GLU A 144 13.67 -0.35 -8.92
CA GLU A 144 13.68 -1.52 -9.80
C GLU A 144 14.87 -2.45 -9.56
N GLU A 145 16.04 -1.90 -9.24
CA GLU A 145 17.28 -2.66 -8.97
C GLU A 145 17.25 -3.44 -7.64
N ARG A 146 16.21 -3.26 -6.83
CA ARG A 146 16.00 -3.98 -5.55
C ARG A 146 14.92 -5.06 -5.65
N ILE A 147 14.40 -5.30 -6.85
CA ILE A 147 13.28 -6.21 -7.07
C ILE A 147 13.67 -7.22 -8.16
N ASP A 148 13.70 -8.49 -7.79
CA ASP A 148 13.75 -9.60 -8.75
C ASP A 148 12.33 -9.87 -9.25
N PHE A 149 12.09 -9.54 -10.52
CA PHE A 149 10.81 -9.73 -11.20
C PHE A 149 10.74 -11.12 -11.83
N ILE A 150 9.81 -11.96 -11.37
CA ILE A 150 9.67 -13.34 -11.84
C ILE A 150 8.27 -13.55 -12.42
N VAL A 151 8.22 -13.98 -13.68
CA VAL A 151 6.98 -14.52 -14.27
C VAL A 151 6.88 -15.99 -13.87
N GLY A 152 5.87 -16.35 -13.09
CA GLY A 152 5.69 -17.73 -12.67
C GLY A 152 4.55 -17.97 -11.71
N ASP A 153 4.28 -19.26 -11.48
CA ASP A 153 3.31 -19.71 -10.50
C ASP A 153 3.98 -19.81 -9.12
N PHE A 154 3.57 -18.94 -8.18
CA PHE A 154 4.07 -18.95 -6.81
C PHE A 154 4.04 -20.35 -6.17
N PHE A 155 2.99 -21.13 -6.41
CA PHE A 155 2.85 -22.46 -5.82
C PHE A 155 3.91 -23.45 -6.31
N GLN A 156 4.39 -23.28 -7.55
CA GLN A 156 5.47 -24.09 -8.12
C GLN A 156 6.85 -23.58 -7.69
N LEU A 157 6.99 -22.27 -7.51
CA LEU A 157 8.27 -21.65 -7.14
C LEU A 157 8.56 -21.79 -5.64
N ALA A 158 7.54 -21.80 -4.78
CA ALA A 158 7.64 -21.77 -3.32
C ALA A 158 8.70 -22.71 -2.72
N PRO A 159 8.83 -23.99 -3.14
CA PRO A 159 9.85 -24.89 -2.58
C PRO A 159 11.30 -24.45 -2.79
N SER A 160 11.56 -23.58 -3.77
CA SER A 160 12.89 -23.06 -4.10
C SER A 160 13.18 -21.67 -3.52
N LEU A 161 12.14 -20.99 -3.02
CA LEU A 161 12.26 -19.63 -2.51
C LEU A 161 12.83 -19.61 -1.10
N LYS A 162 13.59 -18.55 -0.79
CA LYS A 162 14.08 -18.24 0.55
C LYS A 162 13.84 -16.76 0.81
N GLY A 163 13.07 -16.46 1.85
CA GLY A 163 12.70 -15.09 2.20
C GLY A 163 12.44 -14.96 3.69
N ASN A 164 12.54 -13.73 4.19
CA ASN A 164 12.24 -13.41 5.57
C ASN A 164 10.74 -13.24 5.79
N VAL A 165 10.03 -12.65 4.82
CA VAL A 165 8.59 -12.40 4.85
C VAL A 165 7.96 -12.83 3.53
N VAL A 166 6.77 -13.44 3.59
CA VAL A 166 5.92 -13.68 2.42
C VAL A 166 4.68 -12.79 2.52
N PHE A 167 4.47 -11.96 1.49
CA PHE A 167 3.27 -11.17 1.32
C PHE A 167 2.31 -11.86 0.34
N LEU A 168 1.05 -11.99 0.76
CA LEU A 168 0.00 -12.68 0.05
C LEU A 168 -1.15 -11.72 -0.28
N SER A 169 -1.26 -11.31 -1.54
CA SER A 169 -2.43 -10.61 -2.09
C SER A 169 -3.03 -11.38 -3.28
N PRO A 170 -3.54 -12.60 -3.05
CA PRO A 170 -4.11 -13.41 -4.12
C PRO A 170 -5.34 -12.74 -4.76
N PRO A 171 -5.75 -13.12 -5.98
CA PRO A 171 -6.98 -12.65 -6.59
C PRO A 171 -8.22 -12.94 -5.74
N TRP A 172 -9.04 -11.91 -5.50
CA TRP A 172 -10.31 -12.02 -4.76
C TRP A 172 -11.54 -12.25 -5.66
N GLY A 173 -11.35 -12.33 -6.98
CA GLY A 173 -12.45 -12.36 -7.96
C GLY A 173 -12.90 -10.98 -8.46
N GLY A 174 -12.02 -9.97 -8.35
CA GLY A 174 -12.31 -8.60 -8.80
C GLY A 174 -13.44 -7.94 -7.99
N PRO A 175 -14.04 -6.84 -8.47
CA PRO A 175 -15.06 -6.11 -7.71
C PRO A 175 -16.29 -6.94 -7.29
N ALA A 176 -16.50 -8.11 -7.91
CA ALA A 176 -17.58 -9.02 -7.62
C ALA A 176 -17.43 -9.77 -6.27
N TYR A 177 -16.27 -9.71 -5.60
CA TYR A 177 -16.11 -10.32 -4.26
C TYR A 177 -17.14 -9.80 -3.24
N MET A 178 -17.65 -8.59 -3.46
CA MET A 178 -18.69 -7.94 -2.65
C MET A 178 -20.10 -8.50 -2.87
N ALA A 179 -20.29 -9.44 -3.79
CA ALA A 179 -21.57 -10.11 -3.99
C ALA A 179 -21.92 -11.05 -2.82
N ASN A 180 -20.91 -11.56 -2.12
CA ASN A 180 -21.09 -12.32 -0.89
C ASN A 180 -21.11 -11.36 0.31
N GLU A 181 -22.01 -11.60 1.27
CA GLU A 181 -22.01 -10.88 2.54
C GLU A 181 -20.71 -11.14 3.32
N THR A 182 -20.33 -12.42 3.43
CA THR A 182 -19.08 -12.88 4.04
C THR A 182 -18.22 -13.58 3.00
N PHE A 183 -16.95 -13.18 2.90
CA PHE A 183 -15.96 -13.78 2.01
C PHE A 183 -15.17 -14.85 2.77
N THR A 184 -15.37 -16.13 2.43
CA THR A 184 -14.62 -17.23 3.04
C THR A 184 -13.27 -17.44 2.33
N LEU A 185 -12.28 -17.95 3.05
CA LEU A 185 -10.96 -18.27 2.52
C LEU A 185 -11.00 -19.32 1.39
N ASP A 186 -12.06 -20.14 1.32
CA ASP A 186 -12.31 -21.10 0.24
C ASP A 186 -12.51 -20.44 -1.14
N LEU A 187 -12.94 -19.18 -1.16
CA LEU A 187 -13.18 -18.42 -2.39
C LEU A 187 -11.89 -17.91 -3.03
N LEU A 188 -10.77 -17.89 -2.30
CA LEU A 188 -9.49 -17.48 -2.83
C LEU A 188 -9.06 -18.38 -4.00
N LYS A 189 -8.40 -17.75 -4.97
CA LYS A 189 -7.83 -18.40 -6.16
C LYS A 189 -6.35 -18.07 -6.26
N PRO A 190 -5.54 -18.93 -6.91
CA PRO A 190 -5.92 -20.19 -7.56
C PRO A 190 -6.09 -21.38 -6.58
N LYS A 191 -5.75 -21.21 -5.30
CA LYS A 191 -5.98 -22.17 -4.21
C LYS A 191 -6.71 -21.47 -3.05
N ASN A 192 -7.38 -22.25 -2.21
CA ASN A 192 -8.02 -21.72 -1.00
C ASN A 192 -6.97 -21.13 -0.04
N GLY A 193 -7.43 -20.27 0.87
CA GLY A 193 -6.58 -19.54 1.80
C GLY A 193 -5.76 -20.43 2.73
N TYR A 194 -6.30 -21.57 3.18
CA TYR A 194 -5.57 -22.51 4.05
C TYR A 194 -4.37 -23.12 3.32
N SER A 195 -4.59 -23.65 2.10
CA SER A 195 -3.51 -24.20 1.27
C SER A 195 -2.50 -23.14 0.86
N LEU A 196 -2.96 -21.93 0.52
CA LEU A 196 -2.07 -20.82 0.21
C LEU A 196 -1.19 -20.44 1.41
N PHE A 197 -1.79 -20.34 2.59
CA PHE A 197 -1.07 -20.01 3.82
C PHE A 197 -0.03 -21.07 4.18
N GLN A 198 -0.37 -22.37 4.08
CA GLN A 198 0.58 -23.46 4.33
C GLN A 198 1.78 -23.43 3.38
N VAL A 199 1.56 -23.10 2.10
CA VAL A 199 2.66 -22.94 1.14
C VAL A 199 3.57 -21.77 1.53
N ALA A 200 3.01 -20.62 1.91
CA ALA A 200 3.80 -19.50 2.42
C ALA A 200 4.56 -19.84 3.71
N GLN A 201 3.90 -20.55 4.63
CA GLN A 201 4.48 -20.99 5.90
C GLN A 201 5.67 -21.95 5.71
N SER A 202 5.67 -22.75 4.64
CA SER A 202 6.81 -23.61 4.31
C SER A 202 8.09 -22.84 3.97
N ILE A 203 7.97 -21.55 3.62
CA ILE A 203 9.10 -20.66 3.32
C ILE A 203 9.55 -19.92 4.58
N THR A 204 8.61 -19.35 5.35
CA THR A 204 8.89 -18.53 6.54
C THR A 204 7.67 -18.48 7.47
N PRO A 205 7.86 -18.36 8.80
CA PRO A 205 6.75 -18.07 9.72
C PRO A 205 6.21 -16.63 9.59
N ASN A 206 6.92 -15.71 8.93
CA ASN A 206 6.46 -14.32 8.84
C ASN A 206 5.63 -14.13 7.56
N VAL A 207 4.31 -14.11 7.71
CA VAL A 207 3.37 -14.01 6.59
C VAL A 207 2.47 -12.79 6.77
N ILE A 208 2.29 -12.01 5.71
CA ILE A 208 1.31 -10.93 5.63
C ILE A 208 0.26 -11.33 4.62
N MET A 209 -1.01 -11.31 5.01
CA MET A 209 -2.12 -11.70 4.14
C MET A 209 -3.09 -10.53 3.96
N TYR A 210 -3.17 -10.00 2.74
CA TYR A 210 -4.03 -8.89 2.36
C TYR A 210 -5.36 -9.41 1.80
N LEU A 211 -6.46 -9.05 2.47
CA LEU A 211 -7.74 -9.73 2.33
C LEU A 211 -8.92 -8.76 2.11
N PRO A 212 -10.02 -9.25 1.50
CA PRO A 212 -11.27 -8.49 1.39
C PRO A 212 -11.77 -7.95 2.72
N ARG A 213 -12.40 -6.77 2.69
CA ARG A 213 -12.96 -6.13 3.90
C ARG A 213 -14.09 -6.90 4.59
N ASN A 214 -14.69 -7.86 3.89
CA ASN A 214 -15.77 -8.71 4.37
C ASN A 214 -15.31 -10.15 4.56
N VAL A 215 -14.00 -10.39 4.73
CA VAL A 215 -13.46 -11.73 5.00
C VAL A 215 -14.00 -12.28 6.32
N ASP A 216 -14.23 -13.60 6.37
CA ASP A 216 -14.52 -14.31 7.61
C ASP A 216 -13.31 -14.26 8.55
N LEU A 217 -13.38 -13.42 9.59
CA LEU A 217 -12.29 -13.23 10.54
C LEU A 217 -12.00 -14.49 11.36
N GLN A 218 -12.99 -15.34 11.60
CA GLN A 218 -12.78 -16.60 12.31
C GLN A 218 -11.87 -17.53 11.50
N GLN A 219 -12.12 -17.65 10.19
CA GLN A 219 -11.25 -18.44 9.30
C GLN A 219 -9.82 -17.86 9.21
N VAL A 220 -9.67 -16.53 9.31
CA VAL A 220 -8.34 -15.90 9.34
C VAL A 220 -7.60 -16.23 10.63
N GLU A 221 -8.27 -16.18 11.79
CA GLU A 221 -7.70 -16.58 13.07
C GLU A 221 -7.33 -18.08 13.08
N GLU A 222 -8.15 -18.93 12.45
CA GLU A 222 -7.92 -20.37 12.31
C GLU A 222 -6.58 -20.70 11.62
N LEU A 223 -6.09 -19.85 10.72
CA LEU A 223 -4.79 -20.04 10.07
C LEU A 223 -3.63 -20.13 11.06
N SER A 224 -3.72 -19.42 12.20
CA SER A 224 -2.68 -19.45 13.23
C SER A 224 -2.51 -20.83 13.87
N TRP A 225 -3.57 -21.64 13.88
CA TRP A 225 -3.61 -22.98 14.46
C TRP A 225 -3.10 -24.07 13.53
N LEU A 226 -2.75 -23.72 12.29
CA LEU A 226 -2.11 -24.65 11.33
C LEU A 226 -0.66 -24.97 11.72
N SER A 227 -0.07 -24.25 12.68
CA SER A 227 1.22 -24.56 13.30
C SER A 227 1.06 -25.09 14.72
N SER A 228 2.07 -25.84 15.17
CA SER A 228 2.19 -26.28 16.55
C SER A 228 3.57 -25.88 17.11
N PRO A 229 3.64 -24.97 18.09
CA PRO A 229 2.52 -24.23 18.71
C PRO A 229 1.84 -23.25 17.72
N PRO A 230 0.60 -22.80 18.03
CA PRO A 230 -0.08 -21.79 17.22
C PRO A 230 0.74 -20.52 17.05
N MET A 231 0.69 -19.93 15.86
CA MET A 231 1.41 -18.69 15.55
C MET A 231 0.74 -17.49 16.20
N LYS A 232 1.51 -16.44 16.46
CA LYS A 232 0.93 -15.12 16.74
C LYS A 232 0.23 -14.62 15.48
N VAL A 233 -0.94 -13.99 15.66
CA VAL A 233 -1.69 -13.32 14.60
C VAL A 233 -2.16 -11.95 15.09
N GLU A 234 -1.95 -10.93 14.27
CA GLU A 234 -2.52 -9.59 14.43
C GLU A 234 -3.40 -9.30 13.22
N ILE A 235 -4.63 -8.82 13.45
CA ILE A 235 -5.57 -8.44 12.38
C ILE A 235 -5.75 -6.93 12.40
N GLU A 236 -5.45 -6.28 11.27
CA GLU A 236 -5.56 -4.84 11.07
C GLU A 236 -6.69 -4.51 10.08
N GLU A 237 -7.57 -3.59 10.47
CA GLU A 237 -8.52 -2.95 9.58
C GLU A 237 -7.87 -1.80 8.79
N ASN A 238 -7.89 -1.90 7.47
CA ASN A 238 -7.33 -0.85 6.62
C ASN A 238 -8.37 0.22 6.29
N MET A 239 -8.26 1.35 6.96
CA MET A 239 -9.13 2.50 6.74
C MET A 239 -8.48 3.51 5.77
N LEU A 240 -9.25 3.99 4.80
CA LEU A 240 -8.87 5.10 3.92
C LEU A 240 -10.06 6.06 3.78
N HIS A 241 -9.83 7.36 4.02
CA HIS A 241 -10.88 8.39 4.01
C HIS A 241 -12.10 8.03 4.88
N GLY A 242 -11.86 7.43 6.04
CA GLY A 242 -12.91 6.99 6.98
C GLY A 242 -13.72 5.77 6.53
N ARG A 243 -13.28 5.05 5.50
CA ARG A 243 -13.95 3.84 4.99
C ARG A 243 -13.03 2.62 5.08
N LEU A 244 -13.59 1.49 5.50
CA LEU A 244 -12.91 0.20 5.50
C LEU A 244 -12.68 -0.25 4.04
N LYS A 245 -11.42 -0.52 3.70
CA LYS A 245 -11.00 -0.96 2.36
C LYS A 245 -10.73 -2.45 2.30
N SER A 246 -10.06 -2.98 3.31
CA SER A 246 -9.53 -4.35 3.38
C SER A 246 -9.15 -4.73 4.80
N ILE A 247 -8.88 -6.01 5.02
CA ILE A 247 -8.26 -6.54 6.23
C ILE A 247 -6.82 -6.96 5.90
N THR A 248 -5.88 -6.73 6.81
CA THR A 248 -4.54 -7.33 6.74
C THR A 248 -4.32 -8.20 7.96
N ALA A 249 -3.88 -9.44 7.76
CA ALA A 249 -3.44 -10.30 8.85
C ALA A 249 -1.92 -10.46 8.81
N TYR A 250 -1.26 -10.25 9.95
CA TYR A 250 0.17 -10.44 10.15
C TYR A 250 0.39 -11.66 11.04
N PHE A 251 1.28 -12.55 10.61
CA PHE A 251 1.59 -13.80 11.31
C PHE A 251 3.07 -13.88 11.67
N GLY A 252 3.39 -14.58 12.76
CA GLY A 252 4.77 -14.81 13.18
C GLY A 252 5.35 -13.66 14.01
N ASP A 253 6.62 -13.34 13.82
CA ASP A 253 7.33 -12.32 14.61
C ASP A 253 7.01 -10.89 14.17
N ILE A 254 6.34 -10.74 13.02
CA ILE A 254 5.85 -9.45 12.51
C ILE A 254 4.44 -9.10 13.03
N ALA A 255 3.85 -9.96 13.85
CA ALA A 255 2.63 -9.67 14.59
C ALA A 255 2.97 -8.93 15.90
N PHE A 256 2.33 -7.77 16.10
CA PHE A 256 2.46 -6.82 17.23
C PHE A 256 3.76 -6.01 17.26
#